data_AF-A0A1I7XTU1-F1
#
_entry.id   AF-A0A1I7XTU1-F1
#
_cell.length_a   1.000
_cell.length_b   1.000
_cell.length_c   1.000
_cell.angle_alpha   90.00
_cell.angle_beta   90.00
_cell.angle_gamma   90.00
#
_symmetry.space_group_name_H-M   'P 1'
#
loop_
_entity.id
_entity.type
_entity.pdbx_description
1 polymer ?
#
loop_
_entity_poly.entity_id
_entity_poly.type
_entity_poly.pdbx_seq_one_letter_code
_entity_poly.pdbx_strand_id
1 'polypeptide(L)'
;MLGFRGIYLEINDFVRSYLNLVIMNHKPQLAWDVYSRSKDNKEAFNVLRIIAMDCYIVEEFYFAAKAFDGLEKVDPSPENWQGKRGATAGLFRQLIQGKATNEQMSEVLQLLDRGNHPQVEFVTSTIRQWAKVHGIVLS
;
A
#
# COMPACT_ATOMS: atom_id res chain seq x y z
N MET A 1 -15.38 19.14 26.45
CA MET A 1 -13.98 19.33 26.04
C MET A 1 -13.44 17.95 25.69
N LEU A 2 -13.59 17.55 24.43
CA LEU A 2 -13.45 16.15 24.01
C LEU A 2 -11.97 15.74 23.95
N GLY A 3 -11.63 14.73 24.75
CA GLY A 3 -10.38 14.01 24.67
C GLY A 3 -10.39 13.05 23.50
N PHE A 4 -9.45 13.23 22.57
CA PHE A 4 -9.01 12.22 21.59
C PHE A 4 -7.57 12.53 21.15
N ARG A 5 -6.68 12.81 22.10
CA ARG A 5 -5.22 12.86 21.88
C ARG A 5 -4.56 11.74 22.66
N GLY A 6 -4.79 10.52 22.20
CA GLY A 6 -4.12 9.34 22.72
C GLY A 6 -3.78 8.42 21.55
N ILE A 7 -2.48 8.16 21.39
CA ILE A 7 -1.88 7.12 20.54
C ILE A 7 -1.70 7.48 19.04
N TYR A 8 -0.94 8.53 18.73
CA TYR A 8 -0.09 8.52 17.52
C TYR A 8 1.24 9.20 17.84
N LEU A 9 2.33 8.44 17.75
CA LEU A 9 3.70 8.92 17.88
C LEU A 9 3.90 10.08 16.90
N GLU A 10 4.07 11.30 17.41
CA GLU A 10 3.87 12.54 16.65
C GLU A 10 4.79 12.64 15.43
N ILE A 11 4.23 12.37 14.25
CA ILE A 11 4.73 12.95 13.00
C ILE A 11 4.46 14.46 13.07
N ASN A 12 5.35 15.28 12.50
CA ASN A 12 5.12 16.72 12.45
C ASN A 12 3.76 17.01 11.77
N ASP A 13 2.89 17.78 12.43
CA ASP A 13 1.54 18.12 11.95
C ASP A 13 1.56 18.69 10.53
N PHE A 14 2.62 19.43 10.16
CA PHE A 14 2.83 19.93 8.80
C PHE A 14 3.05 18.80 7.80
N VAL A 15 3.92 17.84 8.13
CA VAL A 15 4.21 16.69 7.26
C VAL A 15 2.96 15.86 7.06
N ARG A 16 2.22 15.57 8.14
CA ARG A 16 0.93 14.86 8.04
C ARG A 16 -0.06 15.60 7.15
N SER A 17 -0.21 16.91 7.34
CA SER A 17 -1.13 17.73 6.54
C SER A 17 -0.75 17.73 5.06
N TYR A 18 0.55 17.80 4.76
CA TYR A 18 1.08 17.70 3.40
C TYR A 18 0.82 16.32 2.78
N LEU A 19 1.07 15.22 3.50
CA LEU A 19 0.81 13.86 3.04
C LEU A 19 -0.67 13.68 2.68
N ASN A 20 -1.56 14.09 3.58
CA ASN A 20 -3.01 14.00 3.35
C ASN A 20 -3.40 14.81 2.10
N LEU A 21 -2.88 16.03 1.95
CA LEU A 21 -3.16 16.88 0.80
C LEU A 21 -2.75 16.22 -0.52
N VAL A 22 -1.54 15.66 -0.60
CA VAL A 22 -1.06 15.06 -1.86
C VAL A 22 -1.79 13.74 -2.17
N ILE A 23 -2.14 12.95 -1.16
CA ILE A 23 -2.89 11.69 -1.33
C ILE A 23 -4.32 11.97 -1.77
N MET A 24 -5.04 12.89 -1.10
CA MET A 24 -6.41 13.27 -1.48
C MET A 24 -6.51 13.91 -2.88
N ASN A 25 -5.40 14.42 -3.42
CA ASN A 25 -5.32 14.95 -4.78
C ASN A 25 -4.74 13.94 -5.79
N HIS A 26 -4.75 12.64 -5.49
CA HIS A 26 -4.26 11.57 -6.38
C HIS A 26 -2.79 11.75 -6.83
N LYS A 27 -1.94 12.20 -5.91
CA LYS A 27 -0.48 12.32 -6.11
C LYS A 27 0.31 11.53 -5.05
N PRO A 28 0.04 10.22 -4.86
CA PRO A 28 0.69 9.41 -3.84
C PRO A 28 2.20 9.24 -4.05
N GLN A 29 2.71 9.42 -5.27
CA GLN A 29 4.17 9.42 -5.53
C GLN A 29 4.89 10.50 -4.70
N LEU A 30 4.30 11.68 -4.52
CA LEU A 30 4.90 12.74 -3.71
C LEU A 30 4.99 12.32 -2.23
N ALA A 31 3.98 11.61 -1.73
CA ALA A 31 4.03 11.04 -0.38
C ALA A 31 5.10 9.96 -0.27
N TRP A 32 5.24 9.11 -1.29
CA TRP A 32 6.30 8.10 -1.36
C TRP A 32 7.71 8.71 -1.39
N ASP A 33 7.87 9.86 -2.06
CA ASP A 33 9.14 10.59 -2.08
C ASP A 33 9.50 11.16 -0.70
N VAL A 34 8.50 11.60 0.09
CA VAL A 34 8.71 12.00 1.50
C VAL A 34 9.24 10.82 2.30
N TYR A 35 8.58 9.65 2.22
CA TYR A 35 9.05 8.42 2.86
C TYR A 35 10.49 8.07 2.47
N SER A 36 10.78 8.11 1.17
CA SER A 36 12.10 7.73 0.62
C SER A 36 13.23 8.67 1.07
N ARG A 37 12.89 9.90 1.49
CA ARG A 37 13.84 10.90 1.99
C ARG A 37 13.98 10.92 3.51
N SER A 38 13.07 10.27 4.24
CA SER A 38 13.11 10.18 5.70
C SER A 38 14.38 9.46 6.14
N LYS A 39 15.17 10.13 7.00
CA LYS A 39 16.40 9.55 7.58
C LYS A 39 16.15 8.90 8.94
N ASP A 40 15.03 9.23 9.57
CA ASP A 40 14.61 8.69 10.85
C ASP A 40 13.65 7.51 10.63
N ASN A 41 13.97 6.36 11.23
CA ASN A 41 13.18 5.13 11.09
C ASN A 41 11.76 5.27 11.68
N LYS A 42 11.58 6.02 12.77
CA LYS A 42 10.26 6.26 13.38
C LYS A 42 9.42 7.18 12.49
N GLU A 43 10.03 8.22 11.94
CA GLU A 43 9.37 9.09 10.98
C GLU A 43 8.95 8.31 9.74
N ALA A 44 9.88 7.55 9.15
CA ALA A 44 9.61 6.71 7.97
C ALA A 44 8.47 5.72 8.22
N PHE A 45 8.45 5.07 9.40
CA PHE A 45 7.36 4.19 9.81
C PHE A 45 6.01 4.92 9.90
N ASN A 46 5.98 6.10 10.50
CA ASN A 46 4.76 6.91 10.59
C ASN A 46 4.27 7.38 9.22
N VAL A 47 5.18 7.79 8.32
CA VAL A 47 4.83 8.15 6.94
C VAL A 47 4.24 6.94 6.21
N LEU A 48 4.86 5.76 6.33
CA LEU A 48 4.32 4.52 5.74
C LEU A 48 2.91 4.20 6.24
N ARG A 49 2.62 4.40 7.53
CA ARG A 49 1.27 4.21 8.07
C ARG A 49 0.24 5.14 7.42
N ILE A 50 0.59 6.40 7.21
CA ILE A 50 -0.29 7.36 6.54
C ILE A 50 -0.51 6.96 5.08
N ILE A 51 0.57 6.64 4.34
CA ILE A 51 0.46 6.18 2.96
C ILE A 51 -0.40 4.91 2.87
N ALA A 52 -0.18 3.93 3.74
CA ALA A 52 -0.93 2.68 3.73
C ALA A 52 -2.44 2.92 3.95
N MET A 53 -2.82 3.73 4.95
CA MET A 53 -4.22 3.98 5.28
C MET A 53 -4.90 4.92 4.30
N ASP A 54 -4.31 6.08 4.04
CA ASP A 54 -4.98 7.13 3.28
C ASP A 54 -5.05 6.76 1.80
N CYS A 55 -3.98 6.18 1.23
CA CYS A 55 -4.03 5.66 -0.15
C CYS A 55 -5.07 4.55 -0.28
N TYR A 56 -5.25 3.70 0.75
CA TYR A 56 -6.28 2.68 0.72
C TYR A 56 -7.69 3.29 0.66
N ILE A 57 -7.93 4.36 1.42
CA ILE A 57 -9.23 5.06 1.46
C ILE A 57 -9.55 5.74 0.12
N VAL A 58 -8.56 6.36 -0.52
CA VAL A 58 -8.76 7.06 -1.81
C VAL A 58 -8.55 6.16 -3.04
N GLU A 59 -8.49 4.84 -2.84
CA GLU A 59 -8.29 3.82 -3.89
C GLU A 59 -6.94 3.90 -4.64
N GLU A 60 -5.91 4.53 -4.06
CA GLU A 60 -4.53 4.50 -4.56
C GLU A 60 -3.83 3.18 -4.16
N PHE A 61 -4.43 2.06 -4.57
CA PHE A 61 -4.11 0.73 -4.05
C PHE A 61 -2.68 0.26 -4.30
N TYR A 62 -2.06 0.69 -5.41
CA TYR A 62 -0.66 0.37 -5.70
C TYR A 62 0.27 0.88 -4.60
N PHE A 63 0.12 2.14 -4.18
CA PHE A 63 0.93 2.71 -3.11
C PHE A 63 0.53 2.17 -1.74
N ALA A 64 -0.76 1.90 -1.51
CA ALA A 64 -1.21 1.27 -0.28
C ALA A 64 -0.55 -0.11 -0.09
N ALA A 65 -0.57 -0.97 -1.11
CA ALA A 65 0.02 -2.31 -1.06
C ALA A 65 1.53 -2.26 -0.79
N LYS A 66 2.26 -1.34 -1.44
CA LYS A 66 3.69 -1.11 -1.21
C LYS A 66 3.96 -0.64 0.22
N ALA A 67 3.13 0.25 0.75
CA ALA A 67 3.29 0.76 2.10
C ALA A 67 3.02 -0.33 3.16
N PHE A 68 1.97 -1.14 2.99
CA PHE A 68 1.72 -2.29 3.86
C PHE A 68 2.87 -3.32 3.83
N ASP A 69 3.44 -3.62 2.66
CA ASP A 69 4.62 -4.49 2.56
C ASP A 69 5.83 -3.92 3.35
N GLY A 70 6.01 -2.60 3.30
CA GLY A 70 7.01 -1.91 4.10
C GLY A 70 6.74 -2.02 5.61
N LEU A 71 5.47 -1.85 6.02
CA LEU A 71 5.05 -1.96 7.41
C LEU A 71 5.22 -3.39 7.95
N GLU A 72 4.86 -4.43 7.19
CA GLU A 72 4.99 -5.84 7.62
C GLU A 72 6.43 -6.22 7.98
N LYS A 73 7.43 -5.60 7.35
CA LYS A 73 8.85 -5.85 7.65
C LYS A 73 9.28 -5.30 9.02
N VAL A 74 8.57 -4.30 9.51
CA VAL A 74 8.86 -3.62 10.79
C VAL A 74 7.91 -4.11 11.88
N ASP A 75 6.65 -4.35 11.53
CA ASP A 75 5.55 -4.78 12.38
C ASP A 75 4.76 -5.89 11.66
N PRO A 76 5.06 -7.18 11.91
CA PRO A 76 4.44 -8.33 11.24
C PRO A 76 3.04 -8.64 11.82
N SER A 77 2.24 -7.61 12.05
CA SER A 77 0.88 -7.74 12.56
C SER A 77 -0.08 -8.28 11.48
N PRO A 78 -1.08 -9.10 11.86
CA PRO A 78 -2.07 -9.62 10.90
C PRO A 78 -2.80 -8.51 10.13
N GLU A 79 -2.96 -7.34 10.72
CA GLU A 79 -3.63 -6.17 10.13
C GLU A 79 -2.87 -5.64 8.91
N ASN A 80 -1.53 -5.60 8.97
CA ASN A 80 -0.72 -5.12 7.84
C ASN A 80 -0.81 -6.09 6.66
N TRP A 81 -0.76 -7.40 6.91
CA TRP A 81 -0.99 -8.41 5.88
C TRP A 81 -2.40 -8.31 5.26
N GLN A 82 -3.42 -8.16 6.11
CA GLN A 82 -4.81 -8.01 5.65
C GLN A 82 -4.97 -6.77 4.78
N GLY A 83 -4.34 -5.65 5.17
CA GLY A 83 -4.29 -4.42 4.41
C GLY A 83 -3.61 -4.61 3.05
N LYS A 84 -2.43 -5.24 3.00
CA LYS A 84 -1.71 -5.57 1.76
C LYS A 84 -2.56 -6.43 0.83
N ARG A 85 -3.17 -7.49 1.36
CA ARG A 85 -4.06 -8.39 0.59
C ARG A 85 -5.28 -7.63 0.06
N GLY A 86 -5.90 -6.79 0.88
CA GLY A 86 -7.03 -5.95 0.47
C GLY A 86 -6.66 -4.96 -0.64
N ALA A 87 -5.52 -4.27 -0.49
CA ALA A 87 -5.00 -3.36 -1.50
C ALA A 87 -4.67 -4.09 -2.81
N THR A 88 -4.11 -5.30 -2.73
CA THR A 88 -3.85 -6.15 -3.90
C THR A 88 -5.15 -6.48 -4.66
N ALA A 89 -6.22 -6.83 -3.94
CA ALA A 89 -7.53 -7.08 -4.54
C ALA A 89 -8.14 -5.82 -5.17
N GLY A 90 -7.96 -4.65 -4.52
CA GLY A 90 -8.37 -3.36 -5.05
C GLY A 90 -7.63 -2.99 -6.34
N LEU A 91 -6.30 -3.17 -6.37
CA LEU A 91 -5.48 -2.96 -7.55
C LEU A 91 -5.86 -3.92 -8.68
N PHE A 92 -6.15 -5.18 -8.36
CA PHE A 92 -6.62 -6.15 -9.34
C PHE A 92 -7.97 -5.72 -9.96
N ARG A 93 -8.91 -5.23 -9.16
CA ARG A 93 -10.15 -4.64 -9.67
C ARG A 93 -9.87 -3.45 -10.60
N GLN A 94 -8.92 -2.58 -10.25
CA GLN A 94 -8.54 -1.45 -11.10
C GLN A 94 -7.89 -1.91 -12.42
N LEU A 95 -7.10 -2.97 -12.39
CA LEU A 95 -6.52 -3.58 -13.60
C LEU A 95 -7.63 -4.07 -14.55
N ILE A 96 -8.63 -4.79 -14.02
CA ILE A 96 -9.80 -5.26 -14.80
C ILE A 96 -10.53 -4.06 -15.44
N GLN A 97 -10.58 -2.93 -14.75
CA GLN A 97 -11.22 -1.70 -15.23
C GLN A 97 -10.34 -0.85 -16.17
N GLY A 98 -9.10 -1.27 -16.45
CA GLY A 98 -8.15 -0.48 -17.25
C GLY A 98 -7.63 0.78 -16.54
N LYS A 99 -7.74 0.84 -15.21
CA LYS A 99 -7.29 1.98 -14.38
C LYS A 99 -5.92 1.77 -13.74
N ALA A 100 -5.40 0.55 -13.74
CA ALA A 100 -4.06 0.21 -13.28
C ALA A 100 -3.26 -0.45 -14.42
N THR A 101 -1.94 -0.33 -14.37
CA THR A 101 -1.08 -0.93 -15.39
C THR A 101 -0.65 -2.36 -15.01
N ASN A 102 -0.23 -3.13 -16.01
CA ASN A 102 0.28 -4.49 -15.82
C ASN A 102 1.54 -4.49 -14.95
N GLU A 103 2.37 -3.46 -15.09
CA GLU A 103 3.61 -3.28 -14.33
C GLU A 103 3.31 -3.06 -12.84
N GLN A 104 2.34 -2.20 -12.52
CA GLN A 104 1.91 -1.97 -11.15
C GLN A 104 1.41 -3.26 -10.48
N MET A 105 0.58 -4.02 -11.21
CA MET A 105 0.07 -5.29 -10.70
C MET A 105 1.21 -6.31 -10.53
N SER A 106 2.12 -6.42 -11.50
CA SER A 106 3.26 -7.33 -11.43
C SER A 106 4.16 -7.03 -10.23
N GLU A 107 4.46 -5.76 -9.98
CA GLU A 107 5.26 -5.35 -8.83
C GLU A 107 4.58 -5.77 -7.52
N VAL A 108 3.27 -5.55 -7.38
CA VAL A 108 2.53 -5.95 -6.17
C VAL A 108 2.49 -7.47 -6.01
N LEU A 109 2.31 -8.24 -7.08
CA LEU A 109 2.40 -9.71 -7.01
C LEU A 109 3.77 -10.18 -6.53
N GLN A 110 4.85 -9.57 -7.03
CA GLN A 110 6.21 -9.87 -6.55
C GLN A 110 6.40 -9.50 -5.07
N LEU A 111 5.75 -8.45 -4.57
CA LEU A 111 5.76 -8.13 -3.14
C LEU A 111 5.06 -9.22 -2.32
N LEU A 112 3.96 -9.80 -2.84
CA LEU A 112 3.28 -10.91 -2.17
C LEU A 112 4.13 -12.17 -2.18
N ASP A 113 4.74 -12.53 -3.31
CA ASP A 113 5.54 -13.75 -3.46
C ASP A 113 6.78 -13.78 -2.55
N ARG A 114 7.29 -12.61 -2.14
CA ARG A 114 8.39 -12.50 -1.17
C ARG A 114 7.95 -12.76 0.28
N GLY A 115 6.64 -12.76 0.54
CA GLY A 115 6.07 -13.01 1.85
C GLY A 115 5.91 -14.49 2.15
N ASN A 116 5.85 -14.85 3.43
CA ASN A 116 5.69 -16.23 3.89
C ASN A 116 4.26 -16.56 4.36
N HIS A 117 3.29 -15.69 4.04
CA HIS A 117 1.93 -15.90 4.52
C HIS A 117 1.25 -17.07 3.77
N PRO A 118 0.57 -18.01 4.45
CA PRO A 118 -0.01 -19.22 3.83
C PRO A 118 -1.01 -18.98 2.68
N GLN A 119 -1.52 -17.75 2.56
CA GLN A 119 -2.50 -17.36 1.54
C GLN A 119 -1.88 -16.67 0.32
N VAL A 120 -0.57 -16.41 0.31
CA VAL A 120 0.11 -15.75 -0.81
C VAL A 120 -0.16 -16.50 -2.12
N GLU A 121 0.12 -17.80 -2.15
CA GLU A 121 0.00 -18.62 -3.36
C GLU A 121 -1.42 -18.60 -3.91
N PHE A 122 -2.43 -18.70 -3.05
CA PHE A 122 -3.83 -18.64 -3.47
C PHE A 122 -4.18 -17.29 -4.13
N VAL A 123 -3.74 -16.18 -3.54
CA VAL A 123 -4.02 -14.83 -4.07
C VAL A 123 -3.29 -14.61 -5.39
N THR A 124 -1.99 -14.89 -5.45
CA THR A 124 -1.17 -14.59 -6.62
C THR A 124 -1.50 -15.51 -7.80
N SER A 125 -1.75 -16.80 -7.55
CA SER A 125 -2.17 -17.75 -8.60
C SER A 125 -3.53 -17.39 -9.20
N THR A 126 -4.49 -16.94 -8.39
CA THR A 126 -5.82 -16.53 -8.88
C THR A 126 -5.71 -15.36 -9.87
N ILE A 127 -4.92 -14.34 -9.53
CA ILE A 127 -4.72 -13.16 -10.37
C ILE A 127 -3.95 -13.53 -11.65
N ARG A 128 -2.89 -14.32 -11.54
CA ARG A 128 -2.09 -14.77 -12.69
C ARG A 128 -2.90 -15.66 -13.63
N GLN A 129 -3.75 -16.54 -13.09
CA GLN A 129 -4.62 -17.38 -13.89
C GLN A 129 -5.65 -16.54 -14.66
N TRP A 130 -6.24 -15.54 -14.01
CA TRP A 130 -7.11 -14.58 -14.70
C TRP A 130 -6.36 -13.85 -15.82
N ALA A 131 -5.16 -13.34 -15.56
CA ALA A 131 -4.35 -12.62 -16.54
C ALA A 131 -4.01 -13.47 -17.76
N LYS A 132 -3.63 -14.75 -17.53
CA LYS A 132 -3.37 -15.72 -18.60
C LYS A 132 -4.58 -15.94 -19.51
N VAL A 133 -5.78 -16.06 -18.95
CA VAL A 133 -7.03 -16.23 -19.72
C VAL A 133 -7.33 -15.00 -20.60
N HIS A 134 -6.91 -13.82 -20.16
CA HIS A 134 -7.18 -12.55 -20.85
C HIS A 134 -6.00 -12.04 -21.68
N GLY A 135 -4.93 -12.83 -21.84
CA GLY A 135 -3.74 -12.44 -22.61
C GLY A 135 -2.92 -11.30 -21.99
N ILE A 136 -3.07 -11.07 -20.68
CA ILE A 136 -2.34 -10.05 -19.93
C ILE A 136 -1.06 -10.68 -19.38
N VAL A 137 0.07 -10.00 -19.59
CA VAL A 137 1.38 -10.44 -19.10
C VAL A 137 1.61 -9.83 -17.73
N LEU A 138 1.60 -10.66 -16.69
CA LEU A 138 2.02 -10.31 -15.33
C LEU A 138 3.24 -11.16 -14.96
N SER A 139 4.27 -10.51 -14.43
CA SER A 139 5.52 -11.20 -14.00
C SER A 139 5.48 -11.74 -12.58
#